data_AF-A0AAD5UCG1-F1
#
_entry.id   AF-A0AAD5UCG1-F1
#
_cell.length_a   1.000
_cell.length_b   1.000
_cell.length_c   1.000
_cell.angle_alpha   90.00
_cell.angle_beta   90.00
_cell.angle_gamma   90.00
#
_symmetry.space_group_name_H-M   'P 1'
#
loop_
_entity.id
_entity.type
_entity.pdbx_description
1 polymer ?
#
loop_
_entity_poly.entity_id
_entity_poly.type
_entity_poly.pdbx_seq_one_letter_code
_entity_poly.pdbx_strand_id
1 'polypeptide(L)'
;MSSQPATQWFISAPANPTKQDTIAKLKERLSKHDYAEIFPFNIPEFKVVGVNPDSLMVLSDELAKNDTVIEAAVVKIADSLKTLLNNDIEQWKQMLNVGDKNVALYLESFSWNTMKYRSDKTLKELADNILNEVNSIDAVMKTKLQAYGVTKATLQGLQRKTTGNLLVKSLNDIVKKEHFVLDSEYLITLVVAVPKNSMKEWVDQYETITDMVVPRSTVKIAEDDEYALFTVTLFQRIVDEFTAKAREKKFIVRDFKWNPELLSDEKKKYQEIVATEKEQWSKPKQERKVRDLLNKHYAYIDKSGGATEEVIDEALQTLIGDKDYSPVVLFALNPII
;
A
#
# COMPACT_ATOMS: atom_id res chain seq x y z
N MET A 1 -16.52 -22.90 -2.21
CA MET A 1 -15.88 -23.65 -1.10
C MET A 1 -14.96 -22.70 -0.38
N SER A 2 -15.21 -22.45 0.90
CA SER A 2 -14.34 -21.63 1.74
C SER A 2 -13.09 -22.43 2.09
N SER A 3 -11.95 -22.08 1.49
CA SER A 3 -10.65 -22.62 1.92
C SER A 3 -10.38 -22.14 3.35
N GLN A 4 -10.58 -23.00 4.34
CA GLN A 4 -10.01 -22.74 5.66
C GLN A 4 -8.48 -22.66 5.53
N PRO A 5 -7.82 -21.85 6.38
CA PRO A 5 -6.36 -21.88 6.46
C PRO A 5 -5.90 -23.27 6.91
N ALA A 6 -5.12 -23.96 6.08
CA ALA A 6 -4.50 -25.22 6.47
C ALA A 6 -3.54 -24.97 7.64
N THR A 7 -3.83 -25.52 8.82
CA THR A 7 -3.01 -25.34 10.01
C THR A 7 -1.73 -26.16 9.88
N GLN A 8 -0.60 -25.47 9.71
CA GLN A 8 0.69 -26.10 9.48
C GLN A 8 1.45 -26.29 10.79
N TRP A 9 2.14 -27.42 10.93
CA TRP A 9 2.88 -27.78 12.14
C TRP A 9 4.30 -28.22 11.79
N PHE A 10 5.29 -27.65 12.49
CA PHE A 10 6.63 -28.19 12.52
C PHE A 10 6.75 -29.22 13.64
N ILE A 11 7.33 -30.37 13.30
CA ILE A 11 7.45 -31.54 14.17
C ILE A 11 8.91 -32.00 14.14
N SER A 12 9.58 -32.03 15.30
CA SER A 12 10.95 -32.52 15.44
C SER A 12 11.01 -33.73 16.38
N ALA A 13 11.42 -34.87 15.83
CA ALA A 13 11.51 -36.16 16.52
C ALA A 13 12.92 -36.77 16.37
N PRO A 14 13.42 -37.54 17.36
CA PRO A 14 14.75 -38.14 17.31
C PRO A 14 14.89 -39.19 16.18
N ALA A 15 16.11 -39.31 15.65
CA ALA A 15 16.45 -40.30 14.63
C ALA A 15 16.44 -41.73 15.21
N ASN A 16 15.80 -42.67 14.52
CA ASN A 16 15.68 -44.06 14.96
C ASN A 16 15.45 -45.05 13.78
N PRO A 17 16.51 -45.67 13.21
CA PRO A 17 17.93 -45.41 13.45
C PRO A 17 18.48 -44.21 12.65
N THR A 18 17.92 -43.86 11.49
CA THR A 18 18.32 -42.65 10.74
C THR A 18 17.21 -41.59 10.71
N LYS A 19 17.55 -40.36 10.32
CA LYS A 19 16.59 -39.25 10.12
C LYS A 19 15.52 -39.63 9.07
N GLN A 20 15.92 -40.31 7.99
CA GLN A 20 15.02 -40.75 6.92
C GLN A 20 14.08 -41.87 7.39
N ASP A 21 14.56 -42.82 8.20
CA ASP A 21 13.71 -43.89 8.74
C ASP A 21 12.62 -43.35 9.69
N THR A 22 12.95 -42.38 10.55
CA THR A 22 11.96 -41.73 11.42
C THR A 22 10.86 -41.04 10.58
N ILE A 23 11.25 -40.29 9.54
CA ILE A 23 10.30 -39.64 8.63
C ILE A 23 9.46 -40.67 7.86
N ALA A 24 10.07 -41.76 7.37
CA ALA A 24 9.35 -42.82 6.67
C ALA A 24 8.35 -43.55 7.57
N LYS A 25 8.73 -43.88 8.82
CA LYS A 25 7.82 -44.48 9.81
C LYS A 25 6.68 -43.55 10.20
N LEU A 26 6.95 -42.24 10.32
CA LEU A 26 5.92 -41.24 10.62
C LEU A 26 4.97 -41.10 9.43
N LYS A 27 5.49 -41.01 8.20
CA LYS A 27 4.70 -41.03 6.96
C LYS A 27 3.83 -42.28 6.86
N GLU A 28 4.39 -43.47 7.07
CA GLU A 28 3.66 -44.74 7.02
C GLU A 28 2.53 -44.80 8.06
N ARG A 29 2.73 -44.24 9.26
CA ARG A 29 1.69 -44.22 10.30
C ARG A 29 0.61 -43.17 10.08
N LEU A 30 0.95 -41.97 9.61
CA LEU A 30 -0.05 -40.94 9.33
C LEU A 30 -0.81 -41.21 8.02
N SER A 31 -0.14 -41.70 6.97
CA SER A 31 -0.81 -42.10 5.70
C SER A 31 -1.72 -43.33 5.82
N LYS A 32 -1.55 -44.18 6.84
CA LYS A 32 -2.51 -45.25 7.17
C LYS A 32 -3.89 -44.75 7.60
N HIS A 33 -3.98 -43.47 7.97
CA HIS A 33 -5.20 -42.82 8.46
C HIS A 33 -5.44 -41.45 7.80
N ASP A 34 -4.63 -41.11 6.80
CA ASP A 34 -4.60 -39.84 6.06
C ASP A 34 -4.64 -38.55 6.90
N TYR A 35 -4.05 -38.57 8.11
CA TYR A 35 -4.17 -37.47 9.08
C TYR A 35 -3.36 -36.20 8.74
N ALA A 36 -2.36 -36.28 7.86
CA ALA A 36 -1.54 -35.14 7.43
C ALA A 36 -0.58 -35.53 6.30
N GLU A 37 -0.39 -34.62 5.33
CA GLU A 37 0.75 -34.68 4.42
C GLU A 37 2.05 -34.25 5.16
N ILE A 38 3.10 -35.08 5.09
CA ILE A 38 4.38 -34.79 5.76
C ILE A 38 5.44 -34.39 4.74
N PHE A 39 6.03 -33.22 4.91
CA PHE A 39 7.15 -32.72 4.11
C PHE A 39 8.45 -32.67 4.93
N PRO A 40 9.60 -33.14 4.39
CA PRO A 40 10.87 -33.12 5.11
C PRO A 40 11.45 -31.70 5.18
N PHE A 41 11.47 -31.11 6.37
CA PHE A 41 12.02 -29.78 6.59
C PHE A 41 13.55 -29.82 6.77
N ASN A 42 14.30 -29.45 5.73
CA ASN A 42 15.75 -29.63 5.69
C ASN A 42 16.52 -28.47 6.34
N ILE A 43 16.99 -28.70 7.58
CA ILE A 43 17.85 -27.79 8.34
C ILE A 43 19.31 -28.30 8.29
N PRO A 44 20.32 -27.45 8.05
CA PRO A 44 21.72 -27.83 8.09
C PRO A 44 22.18 -28.12 9.53
N GLU A 45 23.29 -28.83 9.66
CA GLU A 45 23.92 -29.02 10.98
C GLU A 45 24.65 -27.72 11.36
N PHE A 46 24.11 -27.03 12.37
CA PHE A 46 24.70 -25.80 12.90
C PHE A 46 25.86 -26.11 13.85
N LYS A 47 26.81 -25.17 13.95
CA LYS A 47 27.95 -25.27 14.86
C LYS A 47 27.54 -25.01 16.32
N VAL A 48 27.29 -26.09 17.06
CA VAL A 48 27.02 -26.06 18.53
C VAL A 48 28.31 -26.22 19.38
N VAL A 49 29.48 -26.32 18.73
CA VAL A 49 30.77 -26.53 19.42
C VAL A 49 31.10 -25.36 20.34
N GLY A 50 31.25 -25.65 21.64
CA GLY A 50 31.62 -24.67 22.67
C GLY A 50 30.44 -23.95 23.35
N VAL A 51 29.20 -24.33 23.06
CA VAL A 51 28.00 -23.74 23.69
C VAL A 51 27.62 -24.52 24.96
N ASN A 52 27.54 -23.84 26.09
CA ASN A 52 27.05 -24.40 27.36
C ASN A 52 25.50 -24.54 27.29
N PRO A 53 24.88 -25.64 27.80
CA PRO A 53 23.44 -25.72 28.04
C PRO A 53 22.75 -24.44 28.53
N ASP A 54 23.33 -23.72 29.49
CA ASP A 54 22.76 -22.45 29.98
C ASP A 54 22.62 -21.39 28.86
N SER A 55 23.60 -21.32 27.96
CA SER A 55 23.58 -20.42 26.80
C SER A 55 22.56 -20.85 25.75
N LEU A 56 22.25 -22.14 25.63
CA LEU A 56 21.17 -22.63 24.78
C LEU A 56 19.80 -22.28 25.35
N MET A 57 19.62 -22.32 26.67
CA MET A 57 18.37 -21.90 27.32
C MET A 57 18.10 -20.41 27.10
N VAL A 58 19.11 -19.55 27.32
CA VAL A 58 19.00 -18.10 27.03
C VAL A 58 18.71 -17.85 25.55
N LEU A 59 19.38 -18.56 24.64
CA LEU A 59 19.12 -18.44 23.21
C LEU A 59 17.71 -18.91 22.82
N SER A 60 17.15 -19.92 23.50
CA SER A 60 15.76 -20.36 23.29
C SER A 60 14.77 -19.25 23.65
N ASP A 61 14.98 -18.56 24.77
CA ASP A 61 14.16 -17.43 25.20
C ASP A 61 14.32 -16.20 24.27
N GLU A 62 15.52 -15.98 23.73
CA GLU A 62 15.78 -14.95 22.72
C GLU A 62 15.07 -15.29 21.39
N LEU A 63 15.16 -16.55 20.92
CA LEU A 63 14.52 -16.99 19.68
C LEU A 63 13.00 -16.88 19.74
N ALA A 64 12.36 -17.25 20.85
CA ALA A 64 10.92 -17.09 21.04
C ALA A 64 10.47 -15.62 20.95
N LYS A 65 11.25 -14.68 21.51
CA LYS A 65 10.98 -13.23 21.40
C LYS A 65 11.19 -12.72 19.98
N ASN A 66 12.26 -13.18 19.32
CA ASN A 66 12.57 -12.81 17.95
C ASN A 66 11.47 -13.28 16.99
N ASP A 67 10.95 -14.49 17.18
CA ASP A 67 9.85 -15.05 16.39
C ASP A 67 8.60 -14.16 16.42
N THR A 68 8.17 -13.75 17.63
CA THR A 68 7.04 -12.80 17.79
C THR A 68 7.27 -11.45 17.09
N VAL A 69 8.50 -10.93 17.13
CA VAL A 69 8.87 -9.68 16.43
C VAL A 69 8.83 -9.86 14.91
N ILE A 70 9.29 -11.01 14.41
CA ILE A 70 9.32 -11.33 12.98
C ILE A 70 7.91 -11.58 12.46
N GLU A 71 7.07 -12.35 13.15
CA GLU A 71 5.65 -12.57 12.81
C GLU A 71 4.92 -11.21 12.69
N ALA A 72 5.05 -10.35 13.71
CA ALA A 72 4.42 -9.03 13.70
C ALA A 72 4.89 -8.14 12.54
N ALA A 73 6.17 -8.21 12.15
CA ALA A 73 6.69 -7.49 10.99
C ALA A 73 6.11 -8.02 9.67
N VAL A 74 6.02 -9.34 9.48
CA VAL A 74 5.48 -9.95 8.26
C VAL A 74 3.97 -9.69 8.13
N VAL A 75 3.19 -9.85 9.20
CA VAL A 75 1.75 -9.53 9.23
C VAL A 75 1.52 -8.07 8.85
N LYS A 76 2.26 -7.13 9.46
CA LYS A 76 2.19 -5.70 9.17
C LYS A 76 2.52 -5.38 7.71
N ILE A 77 3.49 -6.06 7.09
CA ILE A 77 3.81 -5.92 5.66
C ILE A 77 2.63 -6.40 4.80
N ALA A 78 2.04 -7.57 5.13
CA ALA A 78 0.90 -8.12 4.42
C ALA A 78 -0.35 -7.22 4.51
N ASP A 79 -0.70 -6.71 5.69
CA ASP A 79 -1.82 -5.78 5.88
C ASP A 79 -1.60 -4.43 5.19
N SER A 80 -0.35 -3.94 5.19
CA SER A 80 0.01 -2.73 4.45
C SER A 80 -0.20 -2.91 2.95
N LEU A 81 0.19 -4.07 2.40
CA LEU A 81 -0.04 -4.43 1.00
C LEU A 81 -1.54 -4.54 0.67
N LYS A 82 -2.33 -5.16 1.56
CA LYS A 82 -3.80 -5.27 1.42
C LYS A 82 -4.46 -3.89 1.38
N THR A 83 -4.04 -2.99 2.27
CA THR A 83 -4.52 -1.60 2.34
C THR A 83 -4.15 -0.81 1.08
N LEU A 84 -2.92 -1.00 0.58
CA LEU A 84 -2.45 -0.41 -0.68
C LEU A 84 -3.32 -0.88 -1.86
N LEU A 85 -3.61 -2.18 -1.96
CA LEU A 85 -4.47 -2.79 -2.98
C LEU A 85 -5.97 -2.51 -2.80
N ASN A 86 -6.35 -1.50 -1.99
CA ASN A 86 -7.74 -1.14 -1.71
C ASN A 86 -8.61 -2.30 -1.18
N ASN A 87 -8.00 -3.25 -0.48
CA ASN A 87 -8.61 -4.50 0.01
C ASN A 87 -9.05 -5.50 -1.08
N ASP A 88 -8.47 -5.45 -2.29
CA ASP A 88 -8.58 -6.55 -3.26
C ASP A 88 -7.86 -7.80 -2.73
N ILE A 89 -8.64 -8.75 -2.21
CA ILE A 89 -8.13 -9.98 -1.58
C ILE A 89 -7.50 -10.92 -2.60
N GLU A 90 -7.98 -10.96 -3.84
CA GLU A 90 -7.45 -11.86 -4.87
C GLU A 90 -6.08 -11.39 -5.36
N GLN A 91 -5.94 -10.10 -5.67
CA GLN A 91 -4.64 -9.51 -6.01
C GLN A 91 -3.67 -9.58 -4.83
N TRP A 92 -4.15 -9.36 -3.60
CA TRP A 92 -3.33 -9.48 -2.40
C TRP A 92 -2.75 -10.90 -2.24
N LYS A 93 -3.59 -11.94 -2.32
CA LYS A 93 -3.12 -13.35 -2.26
C LYS A 93 -2.16 -13.70 -3.40
N GLN A 94 -2.36 -13.15 -4.60
CA GLN A 94 -1.44 -13.33 -5.73
C GLN A 94 -0.08 -12.64 -5.55
N MET A 95 0.02 -11.60 -4.71
CA MET A 95 1.29 -10.93 -4.41
C MET A 95 2.07 -11.57 -3.25
N LEU A 96 1.41 -12.32 -2.35
CA LEU A 96 2.04 -13.04 -1.24
C LEU A 96 2.78 -14.32 -1.71
N ASN A 97 3.94 -14.13 -2.33
CA ASN A 97 4.82 -15.21 -2.78
C ASN A 97 6.23 -15.07 -2.19
N VAL A 98 6.84 -16.20 -1.83
CA VAL A 98 8.23 -16.31 -1.36
C VAL A 98 9.09 -16.83 -2.50
N GLY A 99 9.98 -15.97 -3.03
CA GLY A 99 10.60 -16.24 -4.33
C GLY A 99 9.50 -16.41 -5.38
N ASP A 100 9.48 -17.56 -6.07
CA ASP A 100 8.50 -17.88 -7.11
C ASP A 100 7.43 -18.90 -6.72
N LYS A 101 7.35 -19.20 -5.41
CA LYS A 101 6.37 -20.11 -4.85
C LYS A 101 5.38 -19.34 -3.98
N ASN A 102 4.13 -19.79 -3.95
CA ASN A 102 3.22 -19.41 -2.88
C ASN A 102 3.73 -19.96 -1.54
N VAL A 103 3.32 -19.36 -0.42
CA VAL A 103 3.79 -19.72 0.94
C VAL A 103 3.66 -21.22 1.23
N ALA A 104 2.56 -21.87 0.84
CA ALA A 104 2.36 -23.31 1.06
C ALA A 104 3.45 -24.15 0.35
N LEU A 105 3.57 -24.00 -0.97
CA LEU A 105 4.57 -24.68 -1.79
C LEU A 105 6.03 -24.38 -1.37
N TYR A 106 6.27 -23.19 -0.81
CA TYR A 106 7.58 -22.84 -0.26
C TYR A 106 7.92 -23.64 1.01
N LEU A 107 6.94 -23.87 1.89
CA LEU A 107 7.12 -24.66 3.11
C LEU A 107 7.30 -26.16 2.83
N GLU A 108 6.54 -26.71 1.88
CA GLU A 108 6.66 -28.10 1.39
C GLU A 108 8.06 -28.44 0.86
N SER A 109 8.75 -27.43 0.32
CA SER A 109 10.04 -27.57 -0.36
C SER A 109 11.14 -26.68 0.25
N PHE A 110 11.01 -26.37 1.54
CA PHE A 110 11.94 -25.49 2.25
C PHE A 110 13.38 -26.00 2.17
N SER A 111 14.30 -25.10 1.85
CA SER A 111 15.74 -25.31 1.92
C SER A 111 16.40 -24.12 2.58
N TRP A 112 17.25 -24.38 3.57
CA TRP A 112 18.01 -23.34 4.26
C TRP A 112 18.94 -22.59 3.32
N ASN A 113 18.92 -21.26 3.36
CA ASN A 113 19.79 -20.41 2.54
C ASN A 113 21.21 -20.35 3.14
N THR A 114 22.02 -21.35 2.83
CA THR A 114 23.41 -21.50 3.32
C THR A 114 24.36 -20.41 2.84
N MET A 115 24.08 -19.72 1.72
CA MET A 115 24.89 -18.60 1.24
C MET A 115 24.71 -17.35 2.12
N LYS A 116 23.46 -17.08 2.53
CA LYS A 116 23.08 -15.90 3.31
C LYS A 116 23.24 -16.13 4.82
N TYR A 117 22.72 -17.25 5.32
CA TYR A 117 22.74 -17.65 6.72
C TYR A 117 23.68 -18.86 6.88
N ARG A 118 24.98 -18.62 6.83
CA ARG A 118 25.98 -19.70 6.79
C ARG A 118 26.00 -20.52 8.10
N SER A 119 25.95 -21.85 8.01
CA SER A 119 25.93 -22.76 9.18
C SER A 119 27.25 -22.88 9.94
N ASP A 120 28.34 -22.26 9.45
CA ASP A 120 29.65 -22.20 10.12
C ASP A 120 29.72 -21.16 11.24
N LYS A 121 28.81 -20.19 11.23
CA LYS A 121 28.66 -19.15 12.27
C LYS A 121 28.04 -19.70 13.56
N THR A 122 28.16 -18.94 14.64
CA THR A 122 27.47 -19.26 15.89
C THR A 122 25.96 -19.07 15.76
N LEU A 123 25.18 -19.84 16.53
CA LEU A 123 23.72 -19.73 16.51
C LEU A 123 23.22 -18.32 16.90
N LYS A 124 23.90 -17.67 17.86
CA LYS A 124 23.55 -16.29 18.27
C LYS A 124 23.82 -15.28 17.15
N GLU A 125 24.98 -15.35 16.48
CA GLU A 125 25.22 -14.52 15.29
C GLU A 125 24.15 -14.73 14.23
N LEU A 126 23.70 -15.98 13.99
CA LEU A 126 22.66 -16.24 12.99
C LEU A 126 21.32 -15.61 13.40
N ALA A 127 20.90 -15.79 14.64
CA ALA A 127 19.68 -15.18 15.18
C ALA A 127 19.72 -13.65 15.11
N ASP A 128 20.81 -13.04 15.59
CA ASP A 128 21.00 -11.59 15.59
C ASP A 128 21.05 -11.03 14.15
N ASN A 129 21.67 -11.74 13.20
CA ASN A 129 21.69 -11.33 11.79
C ASN A 129 20.29 -11.35 11.15
N ILE A 130 19.48 -12.38 11.40
CA ILE A 130 18.11 -12.48 10.90
C ILE A 130 17.24 -11.36 11.48
N LEU A 131 17.30 -11.14 12.80
CA LEU A 131 16.53 -10.11 13.49
C LEU A 131 16.89 -8.69 12.98
N ASN A 132 18.19 -8.39 12.83
CA ASN A 132 18.65 -7.10 12.34
C ASN A 132 18.21 -6.84 10.88
N GLU A 133 18.17 -7.87 10.04
CA GLU A 133 17.65 -7.75 8.68
C GLU A 133 16.14 -7.45 8.67
N VAL A 134 15.34 -8.17 9.46
CA VAL A 134 13.88 -7.93 9.56
C VAL A 134 13.59 -6.53 10.11
N ASN A 135 14.33 -6.08 11.12
CA ASN A 135 14.22 -4.72 11.65
C ASN A 135 14.59 -3.65 10.59
N SER A 136 15.59 -3.92 9.74
CA SER A 136 15.94 -3.03 8.63
C SER A 136 14.82 -2.96 7.59
N ILE A 137 14.21 -4.10 7.24
CA ILE A 137 13.07 -4.18 6.31
C ILE A 137 11.87 -3.40 6.87
N ASP A 138 11.51 -3.58 8.15
CA ASP A 138 10.39 -2.84 8.76
C ASP A 138 10.64 -1.32 8.78
N ALA A 139 11.87 -0.90 9.10
CA ALA A 139 12.25 0.52 9.09
C ALA A 139 12.10 1.12 7.68
N VAL A 140 12.59 0.44 6.64
CA VAL A 140 12.45 0.86 5.24
C VAL A 140 10.97 0.91 4.84
N MET A 141 10.19 -0.12 5.17
CA MET A 141 8.76 -0.18 4.86
C MET A 141 7.98 0.97 5.52
N LYS A 142 8.24 1.24 6.81
CA LYS A 142 7.65 2.36 7.55
C LYS A 142 7.92 3.71 6.89
N THR A 143 9.16 3.96 6.47
CA THR A 143 9.51 5.19 5.74
C THR A 143 8.79 5.28 4.39
N LYS A 144 8.67 4.18 3.63
CA LYS A 144 7.94 4.17 2.35
C LYS A 144 6.45 4.43 2.52
N LEU A 145 5.81 3.80 3.51
CA LEU A 145 4.38 4.01 3.82
C LEU A 145 4.10 5.46 4.26
N GLN A 146 4.97 6.05 5.08
CA GLN A 146 4.86 7.46 5.49
C GLN A 146 4.97 8.41 4.28
N ALA A 147 5.95 8.20 3.40
CA ALA A 147 6.12 9.00 2.19
C ALA A 147 4.92 8.90 1.23
N TYR A 148 4.40 7.68 1.03
CA TYR A 148 3.19 7.44 0.24
C TYR A 148 1.96 8.11 0.87
N GLY A 149 1.77 7.99 2.19
CA GLY A 149 0.67 8.63 2.91
C GLY A 149 0.64 10.15 2.74
N VAL A 150 1.81 10.82 2.83
CA VAL A 150 1.93 12.26 2.57
C VAL A 150 1.59 12.58 1.11
N THR A 151 2.15 11.84 0.15
CA THR A 151 1.90 12.04 -1.29
C THR A 151 0.41 11.91 -1.61
N LYS A 152 -0.26 10.86 -1.10
CA LYS A 152 -1.69 10.60 -1.25
C LYS A 152 -2.57 11.68 -0.61
N ALA A 153 -2.21 12.17 0.58
CA ALA A 153 -2.93 13.26 1.24
C ALA A 153 -2.82 14.57 0.45
N THR A 154 -1.64 14.90 -0.08
CA THR A 154 -1.43 16.08 -0.95
C THR A 154 -2.22 15.96 -2.25
N LEU A 155 -2.18 14.79 -2.91
CA LEU A 155 -2.97 14.52 -4.10
C LEU A 155 -4.48 14.70 -3.85
N GLN A 156 -5.01 14.12 -2.76
CA GLN A 156 -6.43 14.26 -2.42
C GLN A 156 -6.80 15.72 -2.14
N GLY A 157 -5.91 16.51 -1.53
CA GLY A 157 -6.08 17.95 -1.36
C GLY A 157 -6.18 18.70 -2.69
N LEU A 158 -5.34 18.36 -3.68
CA LEU A 158 -5.39 18.97 -5.03
C LEU A 158 -6.61 18.49 -5.84
N GLN A 159 -7.02 17.22 -5.70
CA GLN A 159 -8.25 16.68 -6.30
C GLN A 159 -9.49 17.40 -5.77
N ARG A 160 -9.56 17.73 -4.47
CA ARG A 160 -10.66 18.55 -3.91
C ARG A 160 -10.69 19.97 -4.48
N LYS A 161 -9.54 20.57 -4.82
CA LYS A 161 -9.51 21.88 -5.51
C LYS A 161 -10.03 21.81 -6.95
N THR A 162 -10.00 20.65 -7.59
CA THR A 162 -10.49 20.44 -8.97
C THR A 162 -11.91 19.86 -9.04
N THR A 163 -12.42 19.33 -7.91
CA THR A 163 -13.72 18.63 -7.84
C THR A 163 -14.69 19.42 -6.96
N GLY A 164 -15.67 20.08 -7.59
CA GLY A 164 -16.70 20.89 -6.94
C GLY A 164 -17.47 21.75 -7.95
N ASN A 165 -18.47 22.50 -7.50
CA ASN A 165 -19.16 23.49 -8.31
C ASN A 165 -18.25 24.69 -8.64
N LEU A 166 -18.62 25.50 -9.63
CA LEU A 166 -17.84 26.64 -10.14
C LEU A 166 -17.59 27.72 -9.06
N LEU A 167 -18.36 27.72 -7.98
CA LEU A 167 -18.16 28.60 -6.82
C LEU A 167 -16.91 28.26 -6.01
N VAL A 168 -16.49 26.99 -5.95
CA VAL A 168 -15.30 26.56 -5.15
C VAL A 168 -14.17 25.98 -6.01
N LYS A 169 -14.48 25.37 -7.15
CA LYS A 169 -13.53 24.73 -8.07
C LYS A 169 -12.48 25.71 -8.59
N SER A 170 -11.25 25.23 -8.74
CA SER A 170 -10.15 25.97 -9.36
C SER A 170 -10.52 26.40 -10.78
N LEU A 171 -10.28 27.68 -11.08
CA LEU A 171 -10.62 28.29 -12.35
C LEU A 171 -9.56 28.05 -13.43
N ASN A 172 -8.39 27.53 -13.06
CA ASN A 172 -7.19 27.42 -13.90
C ASN A 172 -7.41 26.70 -15.25
N ASP A 173 -8.19 25.61 -15.26
CA ASP A 173 -8.50 24.83 -16.48
C ASP A 173 -9.81 25.29 -17.16
N ILE A 174 -10.48 26.31 -16.63
CA ILE A 174 -11.78 26.84 -17.12
C ILE A 174 -11.59 28.16 -17.87
N VAL A 175 -10.75 29.05 -17.33
CA VAL A 175 -10.53 30.39 -17.86
C VAL A 175 -9.40 30.40 -18.90
N LYS A 176 -9.44 31.32 -19.85
CA LYS A 176 -8.45 31.47 -20.93
C LYS A 176 -7.87 32.88 -20.94
N LYS A 177 -6.68 33.04 -21.55
CA LYS A 177 -6.02 34.34 -21.75
C LYS A 177 -6.96 35.36 -22.41
N GLU A 178 -7.75 34.91 -23.38
CA GLU A 178 -8.73 35.70 -24.14
C GLU A 178 -9.82 36.35 -23.28
N HIS A 179 -10.08 35.82 -22.08
CA HIS A 179 -11.14 36.32 -21.22
C HIS A 179 -10.72 37.53 -20.37
N PHE A 180 -9.42 37.88 -20.32
CA PHE A 180 -8.90 38.94 -19.45
C PHE A 180 -8.26 40.07 -20.25
N VAL A 181 -8.50 41.31 -19.80
CA VAL A 181 -7.62 42.43 -20.13
C VAL A 181 -6.33 42.28 -19.35
N LEU A 182 -5.21 42.19 -20.07
CA LEU A 182 -3.86 42.08 -19.51
C LEU A 182 -3.13 43.41 -19.64
N ASP A 183 -2.08 43.59 -18.83
CA ASP A 183 -1.11 44.68 -18.93
C ASP A 183 -1.73 46.10 -18.94
N SER A 184 -2.88 46.28 -18.27
CA SER A 184 -3.52 47.58 -18.07
C SER A 184 -3.20 48.14 -16.67
N GLU A 185 -2.83 49.42 -16.60
CA GLU A 185 -2.60 50.14 -15.33
C GLU A 185 -3.88 50.51 -14.59
N TYR A 186 -5.02 50.54 -15.29
CA TYR A 186 -6.28 51.09 -14.77
C TYR A 186 -7.45 50.12 -14.80
N LEU A 187 -7.45 49.14 -15.71
CA LEU A 187 -8.53 48.17 -15.87
C LEU A 187 -8.12 46.81 -15.31
N ILE A 188 -9.08 46.13 -14.69
CA ILE A 188 -8.95 44.75 -14.25
C ILE A 188 -10.19 43.97 -14.66
N THR A 189 -9.99 42.72 -15.11
CA THR A 189 -11.08 41.79 -15.37
C THR A 189 -11.24 40.85 -14.19
N LEU A 190 -12.41 40.89 -13.55
CA LEU A 190 -12.79 39.98 -12.47
C LEU A 190 -13.60 38.80 -13.03
N VAL A 191 -13.60 37.69 -12.30
CA VAL A 191 -14.48 36.54 -12.56
C VAL A 191 -15.56 36.49 -11.48
N VAL A 192 -16.81 36.28 -11.88
CA VAL A 192 -17.97 36.29 -10.97
C VAL A 192 -18.79 35.02 -11.17
N ALA A 193 -19.01 34.31 -10.07
CA ALA A 193 -19.96 33.19 -10.00
C ALA A 193 -21.36 33.75 -9.73
N VAL A 194 -22.25 33.54 -10.70
CA VAL A 194 -23.64 34.03 -10.70
C VAL A 194 -24.57 32.82 -10.57
N PRO A 195 -25.50 32.79 -9.60
CA PRO A 195 -26.52 31.75 -9.51
C PRO A 195 -27.31 31.60 -10.81
N LYS A 196 -27.57 30.37 -11.25
CA LYS A 196 -28.20 30.04 -12.54
C LYS A 196 -29.57 30.72 -12.74
N ASN A 197 -30.33 30.89 -11.66
CA ASN A 197 -31.61 31.61 -11.64
C ASN A 197 -31.50 33.14 -11.79
N SER A 198 -30.36 33.75 -11.44
CA SER A 198 -30.10 35.20 -11.56
C SER A 198 -29.17 35.56 -12.75
N MET A 199 -28.90 34.64 -13.70
CA MET A 199 -28.10 34.96 -14.89
C MET A 199 -28.65 36.14 -15.70
N LYS A 200 -29.98 36.23 -15.84
CA LYS A 200 -30.62 37.36 -16.54
C LYS A 200 -30.44 38.66 -15.78
N GLU A 201 -30.67 38.62 -14.47
CA GLU A 201 -30.49 39.75 -13.56
C GLU A 201 -29.06 40.30 -13.59
N TRP A 202 -28.06 39.42 -13.67
CA TRP A 202 -26.67 39.81 -13.88
C TRP A 202 -26.48 40.59 -15.17
N VAL A 203 -26.90 40.05 -16.32
CA VAL A 203 -26.75 40.71 -17.63
C VAL A 203 -27.46 42.07 -17.68
N ASP A 204 -28.65 42.16 -17.07
CA ASP A 204 -29.45 43.39 -17.05
C ASP A 204 -28.90 44.46 -16.08
N GLN A 205 -28.10 44.09 -15.07
CA GLN A 205 -27.71 45.01 -13.97
C GLN A 205 -26.21 45.19 -13.71
N TYR A 206 -25.31 44.35 -14.25
CA TYR A 206 -23.89 44.40 -13.86
C TYR A 206 -23.21 45.75 -14.13
N GLU A 207 -23.64 46.45 -15.20
CA GLU A 207 -23.14 47.78 -15.60
C GLU A 207 -23.51 48.90 -14.60
N THR A 208 -24.47 48.65 -13.70
CA THR A 208 -24.99 49.64 -12.73
C THR A 208 -24.71 49.28 -11.27
N ILE A 209 -23.92 48.22 -11.01
CA ILE A 209 -23.52 47.84 -9.64
C ILE A 209 -22.65 48.94 -9.01
N THR A 210 -21.70 49.49 -9.76
CA THR A 210 -20.87 50.65 -9.39
C THR A 210 -20.70 51.55 -10.61
N ASP A 211 -20.28 52.80 -10.38
CA ASP A 211 -19.68 53.62 -11.43
C ASP A 211 -18.39 52.95 -11.96
N MET A 212 -17.87 53.36 -13.11
CA MET A 212 -16.62 52.85 -13.70
C MET A 212 -16.57 51.34 -14.00
N VAL A 213 -17.72 50.69 -14.24
CA VAL A 213 -17.80 49.38 -14.91
C VAL A 213 -17.76 49.61 -16.44
N VAL A 214 -17.02 48.78 -17.18
CA VAL A 214 -16.95 48.89 -18.65
C VAL A 214 -18.22 48.26 -19.26
N PRO A 215 -19.06 49.02 -20.00
CA PRO A 215 -20.26 48.47 -20.63
C PRO A 215 -19.94 47.41 -21.70
N ARG A 216 -20.84 46.44 -21.86
CA ARG A 216 -20.71 45.26 -22.74
C ARG A 216 -19.43 44.45 -22.52
N SER A 217 -18.86 44.48 -21.32
CA SER A 217 -17.62 43.75 -20.98
C SER A 217 -17.84 42.35 -20.39
N THR A 218 -19.08 41.97 -20.08
CA THR A 218 -19.35 40.65 -19.49
C THR A 218 -19.39 39.54 -20.54
N VAL A 219 -18.64 38.46 -20.30
CA VAL A 219 -18.63 37.26 -21.14
C VAL A 219 -18.83 36.02 -20.27
N LYS A 220 -19.75 35.14 -20.68
CA LYS A 220 -19.97 33.85 -20.01
C LYS A 220 -18.84 32.88 -20.36
N ILE A 221 -18.16 32.37 -19.34
CA ILE A 221 -17.01 31.46 -19.47
C ILE A 221 -17.45 30.00 -19.43
N ALA A 222 -18.27 29.65 -18.42
CA ALA A 222 -18.68 28.28 -18.11
C ALA A 222 -19.99 28.28 -17.31
N GLU A 223 -20.62 27.11 -17.23
CA GLU A 223 -21.85 26.86 -16.47
C GLU A 223 -21.82 25.45 -15.88
N ASP A 224 -22.38 25.29 -14.69
CA ASP A 224 -22.73 24.00 -14.10
C ASP A 224 -24.23 23.96 -13.71
N ASP A 225 -24.62 23.03 -12.84
CA ASP A 225 -26.02 22.86 -12.44
C ASP A 225 -26.54 24.00 -11.54
N GLU A 226 -25.66 24.73 -10.85
CA GLU A 226 -26.01 25.75 -9.84
C GLU A 226 -25.59 27.18 -10.23
N TYR A 227 -24.45 27.33 -10.90
CA TYR A 227 -23.77 28.59 -11.17
C TYR A 227 -23.33 28.72 -12.63
N ALA A 228 -23.23 29.96 -13.10
CA ALA A 228 -22.49 30.34 -14.30
C ALA A 228 -21.36 31.31 -13.94
N LEU A 229 -20.20 31.14 -14.58
CA LEU A 229 -19.07 32.05 -14.46
C LEU A 229 -19.14 33.09 -15.57
N PHE A 230 -19.08 34.35 -15.18
CA PHE A 230 -18.95 35.50 -16.06
C PHE A 230 -17.65 36.25 -15.79
N THR A 231 -17.08 36.87 -16.81
CA THR A 231 -16.13 37.97 -16.61
C THR A 231 -16.86 39.31 -16.45
N VAL A 232 -16.17 40.30 -15.91
CA VAL A 232 -16.54 41.72 -15.99
C VAL A 232 -15.26 42.54 -15.94
N THR A 233 -15.16 43.60 -16.76
CA THR A 233 -14.01 44.51 -16.72
C THR A 233 -14.43 45.85 -16.12
N LEU A 234 -13.62 46.36 -15.19
CA LEU A 234 -13.89 47.56 -14.41
C LEU A 234 -12.58 48.24 -13.96
N PHE A 235 -12.66 49.47 -13.48
CA PHE A 235 -11.47 50.20 -13.03
C PHE A 235 -10.94 49.63 -11.70
N GLN A 236 -9.63 49.41 -11.59
CA GLN A 236 -9.02 48.74 -10.43
C GLN A 236 -9.36 49.40 -9.08
N ARG A 237 -9.58 50.73 -9.05
CA ARG A 237 -9.90 51.49 -7.82
C ARG A 237 -11.26 51.15 -7.18
N ILE A 238 -12.18 50.50 -7.90
CA ILE A 238 -13.52 50.16 -7.40
C ILE A 238 -13.72 48.66 -7.16
N VAL A 239 -12.67 47.83 -7.25
CA VAL A 239 -12.79 46.36 -7.09
C VAL A 239 -13.47 45.98 -5.77
N ASP A 240 -13.10 46.64 -4.67
CA ASP A 240 -13.65 46.34 -3.35
C ASP A 240 -15.11 46.76 -3.22
N GLU A 241 -15.48 47.95 -3.74
CA GLU A 241 -16.85 48.46 -3.75
C GLU A 241 -17.76 47.58 -4.62
N PHE A 242 -17.28 47.21 -5.81
CA PHE A 242 -17.98 46.31 -6.72
C PHE A 242 -18.17 44.93 -6.08
N THR A 243 -17.13 44.40 -5.43
CA THR A 243 -17.20 43.10 -4.74
C THR A 243 -18.20 43.10 -3.59
N ALA A 244 -18.28 44.20 -2.82
CA ALA A 244 -19.27 44.36 -1.75
C ALA A 244 -20.70 44.38 -2.30
N LYS A 245 -20.99 45.25 -3.28
CA LYS A 245 -22.33 45.38 -3.87
C LYS A 245 -22.75 44.16 -4.70
N ALA A 246 -21.81 43.49 -5.36
CA ALA A 246 -22.06 42.22 -6.03
C ALA A 246 -22.51 41.15 -5.00
N ARG A 247 -21.84 41.08 -3.84
CA ARG A 247 -22.19 40.15 -2.76
C ARG A 247 -23.58 40.42 -2.18
N GLU A 248 -24.00 41.68 -2.05
CA GLU A 248 -25.37 42.04 -1.64
C GLU A 248 -26.43 41.47 -2.60
N LYS A 249 -26.15 41.48 -3.90
CA LYS A 249 -26.97 40.85 -4.95
C LYS A 249 -26.74 39.33 -5.10
N LYS A 250 -26.02 38.69 -4.16
CA LYS A 250 -25.65 37.25 -4.18
C LYS A 250 -24.75 36.83 -5.35
N PHE A 251 -24.13 37.78 -6.05
CA PHE A 251 -23.10 37.51 -7.04
C PHE A 251 -21.74 37.39 -6.34
N ILE A 252 -21.02 36.30 -6.57
CA ILE A 252 -19.80 36.01 -5.81
C ILE A 252 -18.59 36.21 -6.72
N VAL A 253 -17.89 37.33 -6.53
CA VAL A 253 -16.59 37.57 -7.15
C VAL A 253 -15.60 36.50 -6.67
N ARG A 254 -15.00 35.78 -7.62
CA ARG A 254 -13.97 34.78 -7.38
C ARG A 254 -12.61 35.48 -7.36
N ASP A 255 -11.84 35.26 -6.30
CA ASP A 255 -10.45 35.70 -6.24
C ASP A 255 -9.62 34.90 -7.25
N PHE A 256 -9.34 35.52 -8.39
CA PHE A 256 -8.56 34.96 -9.47
C PHE A 256 -7.86 36.07 -10.26
N LYS A 257 -6.54 35.96 -10.41
CA LYS A 257 -5.74 36.82 -11.26
C LYS A 257 -5.04 35.97 -12.32
N TRP A 258 -5.25 36.29 -13.60
CA TRP A 258 -4.57 35.59 -14.68
C TRP A 258 -3.06 35.82 -14.60
N ASN A 259 -2.30 34.75 -14.33
CA ASN A 259 -0.85 34.74 -14.42
C ASN A 259 -0.41 33.41 -15.08
N PRO A 260 0.17 33.45 -16.30
CA PRO A 260 0.53 32.24 -17.04
C PRO A 260 1.61 31.40 -16.35
N GLU A 261 2.50 32.01 -15.56
CA GLU A 261 3.56 31.29 -14.83
C GLU A 261 2.96 30.47 -13.68
N LEU A 262 2.11 31.09 -12.86
CA LEU A 262 1.42 30.39 -11.76
C LEU A 262 0.52 29.27 -12.27
N LEU A 263 -0.21 29.49 -13.37
CA LEU A 263 -1.04 28.48 -14.04
C LEU A 263 -0.20 27.29 -14.54
N SER A 264 0.94 27.57 -15.18
CA SER A 264 1.92 26.56 -15.59
C SER A 264 2.41 25.75 -14.40
N ASP A 265 2.82 26.42 -13.32
CA ASP A 265 3.51 25.79 -12.21
C ASP A 265 2.59 24.99 -11.30
N GLU A 266 1.34 25.41 -11.09
CA GLU A 266 0.34 24.57 -10.43
C GLU A 266 0.01 23.31 -11.26
N LYS A 267 -0.05 23.44 -12.59
CA LYS A 267 -0.31 22.30 -13.50
C LYS A 267 0.87 21.32 -13.53
N LYS A 268 2.11 21.81 -13.56
CA LYS A 268 3.33 21.00 -13.41
C LYS A 268 3.34 20.28 -12.06
N LYS A 269 3.16 21.00 -10.95
CA LYS A 269 3.11 20.40 -9.60
C LYS A 269 2.05 19.30 -9.49
N TYR A 270 0.87 19.50 -10.05
CA TYR A 270 -0.16 18.45 -10.09
C TYR A 270 0.31 17.21 -10.87
N GLN A 271 0.86 17.40 -12.07
CA GLN A 271 1.38 16.31 -12.90
C GLN A 271 2.57 15.59 -12.25
N GLU A 272 3.48 16.32 -11.60
CA GLU A 272 4.62 15.80 -10.85
C GLU A 272 4.18 14.95 -9.65
N ILE A 273 3.15 15.39 -8.91
CA ILE A 273 2.60 14.63 -7.77
C ILE A 273 1.89 13.36 -8.26
N VAL A 274 1.09 13.45 -9.33
CA VAL A 274 0.47 12.26 -9.98
C VAL A 274 1.54 11.28 -10.50
N ALA A 275 2.60 11.78 -11.12
CA ALA A 275 3.72 10.96 -11.58
C ALA A 275 4.47 10.33 -10.40
N THR A 276 4.70 11.08 -9.33
CA THR A 276 5.37 10.61 -8.10
C THR A 276 4.56 9.52 -7.40
N GLU A 277 3.24 9.69 -7.25
CA GLU A 277 2.35 8.64 -6.73
C GLU A 277 2.41 7.39 -7.61
N LYS A 278 2.28 7.56 -8.93
CA LYS A 278 2.34 6.45 -9.90
C LYS A 278 3.71 5.76 -9.91
N GLU A 279 4.80 6.46 -9.66
CA GLU A 279 6.14 5.88 -9.51
C GLU A 279 6.32 5.14 -8.19
N GLN A 280 5.84 5.69 -7.08
CA GLN A 280 5.81 5.01 -5.78
C GLN A 280 5.00 3.71 -5.88
N TRP A 281 3.88 3.74 -6.61
CA TRP A 281 3.03 2.59 -6.89
C TRP A 281 3.64 1.58 -7.88
N SER A 282 4.30 2.03 -8.95
CA SER A 282 4.77 1.17 -10.04
C SER A 282 6.19 0.59 -9.87
N LYS A 283 6.78 0.73 -8.68
CA LYS A 283 8.11 0.20 -8.33
C LYS A 283 8.19 -1.24 -7.73
N PRO A 284 7.29 -2.20 -8.04
CA PRO A 284 7.68 -3.63 -8.03
C PRO A 284 8.32 -4.09 -9.37
N LYS A 285 8.67 -3.17 -10.30
CA LYS A 285 9.29 -3.52 -11.59
C LYS A 285 10.79 -3.84 -11.53
N GLN A 286 11.54 -3.35 -10.55
CA GLN A 286 12.97 -3.69 -10.40
C GLN A 286 13.15 -5.07 -9.76
N GLU A 287 12.33 -5.42 -8.75
CA GLU A 287 12.27 -6.79 -8.23
C GLU A 287 11.91 -7.79 -9.32
N ARG A 288 10.92 -7.48 -10.17
CA ARG A 288 10.51 -8.37 -11.28
C ARG A 288 11.67 -8.73 -12.21
N LYS A 289 12.54 -7.77 -12.57
CA LYS A 289 13.73 -8.05 -13.39
C LYS A 289 14.79 -8.89 -12.67
N VAL A 290 14.94 -8.75 -11.35
CA VAL A 290 15.87 -9.57 -10.55
C VAL A 290 15.32 -10.99 -10.38
N ARG A 291 14.01 -11.11 -10.17
CA ARG A 291 13.25 -12.35 -10.04
C ARG A 291 13.22 -13.15 -11.35
N ASP A 292 12.91 -12.51 -12.48
CA ASP A 292 12.97 -13.10 -13.83
C ASP A 292 14.40 -13.58 -14.19
N LEU A 293 15.44 -12.95 -13.64
CA LEU A 293 16.83 -13.37 -13.85
C LEU A 293 17.22 -14.58 -12.98
N LEU A 294 16.70 -14.63 -11.75
CA LEU A 294 16.89 -15.73 -10.80
C LEU A 294 16.15 -16.99 -11.25
N ASN A 295 14.84 -16.94 -11.50
CA ASN A 295 14.07 -18.15 -11.79
C ASN A 295 14.31 -18.71 -13.21
N LYS A 296 14.76 -17.88 -14.16
CA LYS A 296 15.34 -18.35 -15.43
C LYS A 296 16.61 -19.18 -15.24
N HIS A 297 17.26 -19.11 -14.07
CA HIS A 297 18.42 -19.94 -13.72
C HIS A 297 18.07 -21.24 -12.98
N TYR A 298 16.86 -21.34 -12.39
CA TYR A 298 16.48 -22.45 -11.49
C TYR A 298 15.27 -23.29 -11.95
N ALA A 299 14.73 -23.03 -13.14
CA ALA A 299 13.51 -23.66 -13.66
C ALA A 299 13.58 -25.18 -14.02
N TYR A 300 14.55 -25.94 -13.53
CA TYR A 300 14.80 -27.33 -13.97
C TYR A 300 14.39 -28.44 -12.98
N ILE A 301 13.91 -28.11 -11.77
CA ILE A 301 13.94 -29.08 -10.64
C ILE A 301 12.55 -29.57 -10.16
N ASP A 302 11.42 -28.96 -10.55
CA ASP A 302 10.16 -29.11 -9.81
C ASP A 302 8.96 -29.65 -10.63
N LYS A 303 8.42 -30.84 -10.26
CA LYS A 303 7.11 -31.39 -10.73
C LYS A 303 6.51 -32.43 -9.76
N SER A 304 5.18 -32.31 -9.51
CA SER A 304 4.19 -33.25 -8.86
C SER A 304 4.41 -33.66 -7.38
N GLY A 305 3.48 -33.65 -6.41
CA GLY A 305 2.04 -33.25 -6.30
C GLY A 305 1.00 -34.38 -6.55
N GLY A 306 -0.08 -34.62 -5.78
CA GLY A 306 -0.63 -34.06 -4.50
C GLY A 306 -2.16 -34.37 -4.31
N ALA A 307 -2.80 -34.00 -3.17
CA ALA A 307 -4.27 -33.99 -2.85
C ALA A 307 -4.96 -35.35 -2.48
N THR A 308 -6.03 -35.48 -1.65
CA THR A 308 -6.92 -34.53 -0.89
C THR A 308 -7.71 -35.23 0.26
N GLU A 309 -8.37 -34.45 1.12
CA GLU A 309 -8.70 -34.72 2.54
C GLU A 309 -10.20 -34.52 2.91
N GLU A 310 -10.76 -35.28 3.87
CA GLU A 310 -11.92 -34.94 4.73
C GLU A 310 -12.06 -35.97 5.90
N VAL A 311 -12.61 -35.58 7.08
CA VAL A 311 -12.90 -36.38 8.32
C VAL A 311 -11.96 -36.21 9.55
N ILE A 312 -10.95 -35.34 9.55
CA ILE A 312 -9.90 -35.33 10.61
C ILE A 312 -10.35 -34.76 12.00
N ASP A 313 -11.44 -34.00 12.09
CA ASP A 313 -11.79 -33.22 13.30
C ASP A 313 -12.04 -34.01 14.61
N GLU A 314 -12.47 -35.28 14.57
CA GLU A 314 -12.71 -36.06 15.81
C GLU A 314 -11.43 -36.68 16.41
N ALA A 315 -10.35 -36.85 15.63
CA ALA A 315 -9.17 -37.62 16.08
C ALA A 315 -8.19 -36.80 16.93
N LEU A 316 -8.06 -35.49 16.67
CA LEU A 316 -7.10 -34.62 17.36
C LEU A 316 -7.40 -34.46 18.86
N GLN A 317 -8.68 -34.50 19.24
CA GLN A 317 -9.09 -34.30 20.63
C GLN A 317 -8.84 -35.51 21.53
N THR A 318 -8.50 -36.68 20.96
CA THR A 318 -8.13 -37.89 21.74
C THR A 318 -6.61 -38.02 21.93
N LEU A 319 -5.81 -37.28 21.16
CA LEU A 319 -4.35 -37.34 21.18
C LEU A 319 -3.71 -36.31 22.12
N ILE A 320 -4.39 -35.19 22.39
CA ILE A 320 -3.96 -34.18 23.35
C ILE A 320 -4.52 -34.53 24.73
N GLY A 321 -3.87 -35.50 25.39
CA GLY A 321 -3.91 -35.58 26.84
C GLY A 321 -3.35 -34.30 27.48
N ASP A 322 -3.71 -34.06 28.74
CA ASP A 322 -3.41 -32.80 29.43
C ASP A 322 -1.96 -32.33 29.29
N LYS A 323 -1.80 -31.01 29.29
CA LYS A 323 -0.51 -30.31 29.22
C LYS A 323 0.45 -30.85 30.28
N ASP A 324 1.39 -31.68 29.88
CA ASP A 324 2.84 -31.45 30.03
C ASP A 324 3.61 -32.65 29.45
N TYR A 325 4.69 -32.35 28.71
CA TYR A 325 5.65 -33.31 28.14
C TYR A 325 5.20 -34.14 26.90
N SER A 326 5.37 -33.54 25.71
CA SER A 326 5.49 -34.28 24.44
C SER A 326 6.96 -34.72 24.23
N PRO A 327 7.25 -35.98 23.82
CA PRO A 327 8.61 -36.43 23.48
C PRO A 327 9.10 -35.90 22.11
N VAL A 328 8.38 -34.95 21.53
CA VAL A 328 8.52 -34.39 20.19
C VAL A 328 8.31 -32.89 20.30
N VAL A 329 9.22 -32.09 19.74
CA VAL A 329 9.08 -30.62 19.74
C VAL A 329 8.10 -30.21 18.64
N LEU A 330 7.12 -29.39 19.00
CA LEU A 330 6.02 -28.96 18.13
C LEU A 330 5.96 -27.43 18.07
N PHE A 331 5.85 -26.87 16.87
CA PHE A 331 5.54 -25.45 16.65
C PHE A 331 4.38 -25.33 15.67
N ALA A 332 3.38 -24.54 16.01
CA ALA A 332 2.30 -24.18 15.08
C ALA A 332 2.78 -23.03 14.18
N LEU A 333 2.44 -23.08 12.90
CA LEU A 333 2.51 -21.92 12.00
C LEU A 333 1.11 -21.34 11.84
N ASN A 334 0.97 -20.04 12.11
CA ASN A 334 -0.21 -19.28 11.72
C ASN A 334 -0.04 -18.84 10.25
N PRO A 335 -0.81 -19.40 9.29
CA PRO A 335 -0.83 -18.85 7.94
C PRO A 335 -1.49 -17.47 7.94
N ILE A 336 -0.84 -16.48 7.34
CA ILE A 336 -1.31 -15.08 7.25
C ILE A 336 -2.37 -14.92 6.12
N ILE A 337 -3.27 -15.90 5.93
CA ILE A 337 -4.06 -16.12 4.68
C ILE A 337 -5.58 -15.99 4.90
#